data_AF-A0AA46VVU5-F1
#
_entry.id   AF-A0AA46VVU5-F1
#
_cell.length_a   1.000
_cell.length_b   1.000
_cell.length_c   1.000
_cell.angle_alpha   90.00
_cell.angle_beta   90.00
_cell.angle_gamma   90.00
#
_symmetry.space_group_name_H-M   'P 1'
#
loop_
_entity.id
_entity.type
_entity.pdbx_description
1 polymer ?
#
loop_
_entity_poly.entity_id
_entity_poly.type
_entity_poly.pdbx_seq_one_letter_code
_entity_poly.pdbx_strand_id
1 'polypeptide(L)'
;MTCSVAVLRTFFFGLGVLLLSSHANAENIGKGAKGTIDLGIGEGRVLHFSAPVDSVMVAEPGIADLQVVSPGVIYVFGKAAGETSLIALDAEGQETATLSLSINSGTSAVSRPLKALHPQSRTRIKATGNRLVADGAVQDVGEATDLNALLSTEGQNFQSTVNSATYAGSAQVNIRVRFAEVSRSELLRYGVNWNALFNNGTFSFGLLTGGGLASGAAGGASNVISAGLASGNVNIDAMLEALQSNGVLEVLAEPNITAMTGQTASFLAGGEVAVPVPVNREVVGIEYKPYGVSLLFSPTLLPNGRIALQVRPEVSSLMSTTTLDVNGYQVPSFRVRRADTRVEVGSGQTFAIAGLFQRESSQDMDKVPMLGDMPILGNLFRSKRFQRNETELVILITPYLVEPVKDRVVATPLDKQRAAATASASPRTGGAFGFYMN
;
A
#
# COMPACT_ATOMS: atom_id res chain seq x y z
N MET A 1 -26.14 -60.47 62.72
CA MET A 1 -24.66 -60.46 62.74
C MET A 1 -24.18 -59.30 61.88
N THR A 2 -23.52 -58.32 62.53
CA THR A 2 -22.53 -57.33 62.01
C THR A 2 -22.87 -56.49 60.75
N CYS A 3 -23.11 -55.17 60.87
CA CYS A 3 -22.14 -54.03 60.91
C CYS A 3 -21.94 -53.40 59.49
N SER A 4 -22.57 -52.28 59.13
CA SER A 4 -22.17 -50.84 59.28
C SER A 4 -21.26 -50.27 58.16
N VAL A 5 -21.62 -49.07 57.64
CA VAL A 5 -20.79 -47.89 57.24
C VAL A 5 -21.03 -47.26 55.83
N ALA A 6 -21.39 -45.95 55.87
CA ALA A 6 -21.12 -44.75 55.02
C ALA A 6 -21.51 -44.68 53.52
N VAL A 7 -22.42 -43.80 53.07
CA VAL A 7 -22.38 -42.32 52.79
C VAL A 7 -21.68 -41.91 51.48
N LEU A 8 -22.43 -41.30 50.53
CA LEU A 8 -21.90 -40.31 49.57
C LEU A 8 -23.00 -39.30 49.11
N ARG A 9 -22.60 -38.02 49.06
CA ARG A 9 -23.39 -36.78 48.85
C ARG A 9 -23.53 -36.36 47.37
N THR A 10 -24.75 -35.87 47.04
CA THR A 10 -25.15 -34.63 46.32
C THR A 10 -24.29 -34.00 45.19
N PHE A 11 -24.90 -33.64 44.04
CA PHE A 11 -25.13 -32.24 43.55
C PHE A 11 -25.73 -32.18 42.12
N PHE A 12 -26.80 -31.40 41.95
CA PHE A 12 -27.41 -30.99 40.68
C PHE A 12 -27.24 -29.46 40.56
N PHE A 13 -26.72 -28.93 39.46
CA PHE A 13 -26.55 -27.49 39.23
C PHE A 13 -27.40 -27.04 38.03
N GLY A 14 -28.29 -26.08 38.27
CA GLY A 14 -29.18 -25.47 37.29
C GLY A 14 -28.56 -24.25 36.60
N LEU A 15 -28.90 -24.10 35.32
CA LEU A 15 -28.45 -23.09 34.37
C LEU A 15 -29.18 -21.75 34.60
N GLY A 16 -28.43 -20.67 34.90
CA GLY A 16 -28.95 -19.31 35.10
C GLY A 16 -28.61 -18.36 33.95
N VAL A 17 -29.64 -17.73 33.39
CA VAL A 17 -29.58 -16.66 32.37
C VAL A 17 -29.01 -15.37 32.99
N LEU A 18 -27.98 -14.79 32.37
CA LEU A 18 -27.31 -13.57 32.83
C LEU A 18 -27.77 -12.36 32.00
N LEU A 19 -28.68 -11.56 32.57
CA LEU A 19 -29.02 -10.22 32.10
C LEU A 19 -27.90 -9.26 32.53
N LEU A 20 -27.19 -8.63 31.59
CA LEU A 20 -26.26 -7.53 31.90
C LEU A 20 -27.06 -6.25 32.16
N SER A 21 -27.24 -5.92 33.43
CA SER A 21 -27.67 -4.59 33.88
C SER A 21 -26.50 -3.61 33.80
N SER A 22 -26.72 -2.49 33.10
CA SER A 22 -25.83 -1.33 33.12
C SER A 22 -25.77 -0.75 34.53
N HIS A 23 -24.68 -1.01 35.25
CA HIS A 23 -24.45 -0.41 36.55
C HIS A 23 -23.98 1.03 36.32
N ALA A 24 -24.80 1.99 36.75
CA ALA A 24 -24.31 3.33 37.04
C ALA A 24 -23.21 3.18 38.12
N ASN A 25 -21.99 3.62 37.81
CA ASN A 25 -20.88 3.58 38.76
C ASN A 25 -21.15 4.61 39.87
N ALA A 26 -21.73 4.14 40.97
CA ALA A 26 -21.82 4.86 42.23
C ALA A 26 -20.46 4.72 42.95
N GLU A 27 -19.79 5.84 43.18
CA GLU A 27 -18.52 5.88 43.91
C GLU A 27 -18.81 6.09 45.39
N ASN A 28 -18.38 5.15 46.24
CA ASN A 28 -18.58 5.21 47.69
C ASN A 28 -17.44 6.01 48.33
N ILE A 29 -17.79 7.07 49.06
CA ILE A 29 -16.87 8.00 49.68
C ILE A 29 -16.91 7.79 51.20
N GLY A 30 -15.78 7.41 51.79
CA GLY A 30 -15.60 7.18 53.22
C GLY A 30 -15.33 8.46 54.01
N LYS A 31 -15.41 8.39 55.35
CA LYS A 31 -15.09 9.51 56.25
C LYS A 31 -13.61 9.93 56.07
N GLY A 32 -13.36 11.22 55.86
CA GLY A 32 -12.04 11.81 55.62
C GLY A 32 -11.47 11.61 54.22
N ALA A 33 -12.29 11.17 53.25
CA ALA A 33 -11.83 10.93 51.89
C ALA A 33 -11.35 12.22 51.20
N LYS A 34 -10.14 12.14 50.65
CA LYS A 34 -9.57 13.12 49.71
C LYS A 34 -9.44 12.42 48.36
N GLY A 35 -10.14 12.93 47.36
CA GLY A 35 -10.20 12.32 46.03
C GLY A 35 -10.45 13.35 44.95
N THR A 36 -10.01 13.04 43.74
CA THR A 36 -10.28 13.86 42.56
C THR A 36 -11.36 13.18 41.74
N ILE A 37 -12.39 13.93 41.35
CA ILE A 37 -13.49 13.45 40.52
C ILE A 37 -13.48 14.25 39.23
N ASP A 38 -13.29 13.54 38.12
CA ASP A 38 -13.35 14.13 36.77
C ASP A 38 -14.79 14.09 36.25
N LEU A 39 -15.31 15.25 35.83
CA LEU A 39 -16.66 15.41 35.26
C LEU A 39 -16.58 16.18 33.94
N GLY A 40 -17.38 15.79 32.94
CA GLY A 40 -17.61 16.61 31.76
C GLY A 40 -18.54 17.80 32.02
N ILE A 41 -18.43 18.87 31.23
CA ILE A 41 -19.47 19.93 31.19
C ILE A 41 -20.81 19.29 30.80
N GLY A 42 -21.85 19.52 31.61
CA GLY A 42 -23.18 18.93 31.44
C GLY A 42 -23.28 17.46 31.84
N GLU A 43 -22.19 16.84 32.31
CA GLU A 43 -22.19 15.51 32.89
C GLU A 43 -22.46 15.61 34.40
N GLY A 44 -23.20 14.64 34.95
CA GLY A 44 -23.43 14.54 36.38
C GLY A 44 -23.18 13.13 36.91
N ARG A 45 -22.75 13.06 38.17
CA ARG A 45 -22.45 11.83 38.89
C ARG A 45 -23.12 11.85 40.26
N VAL A 46 -23.61 10.68 40.68
CA VAL A 46 -24.15 10.48 42.02
C VAL A 46 -23.01 10.03 42.94
N LEU A 47 -22.82 10.75 44.04
CA LEU A 47 -21.85 10.46 45.08
C LEU A 47 -22.56 9.87 46.30
N HIS A 48 -22.08 8.72 46.75
CA HIS A 48 -22.62 8.04 47.93
C HIS A 48 -21.64 8.21 49.08
N PHE A 49 -22.10 8.82 50.17
CA PHE A 49 -21.31 9.00 51.38
C PHE A 49 -21.62 7.90 52.38
N SER A 50 -20.57 7.37 53.01
CA SER A 50 -20.70 6.27 53.99
C SER A 50 -21.30 6.72 55.33
N ALA A 51 -21.38 8.03 55.57
CA ALA A 51 -21.97 8.66 56.73
C ALA A 51 -22.93 9.78 56.28
N PRO A 52 -23.98 10.08 57.05
CA PRO A 52 -24.90 11.15 56.70
C PRO A 52 -24.20 12.50 56.69
N VAL A 53 -24.50 13.28 55.64
CA VAL A 53 -23.94 14.62 55.42
C VAL A 53 -25.06 15.63 55.66
N ASP A 54 -24.80 16.62 56.51
CA ASP A 54 -25.79 17.64 56.89
C ASP A 54 -25.73 18.86 55.96
N SER A 55 -24.51 19.27 55.58
CA SER A 55 -24.30 20.35 54.62
C SER A 55 -23.20 20.05 53.61
N VAL A 56 -23.40 20.51 52.38
CA VAL A 56 -22.49 20.33 51.25
C VAL A 56 -22.29 21.67 50.58
N MET A 57 -21.05 22.01 50.29
CA MET A 57 -20.70 23.26 49.65
C MET A 57 -19.75 22.98 48.48
N VAL A 58 -19.93 23.74 47.40
CA VAL A 58 -18.99 23.80 46.28
C VAL A 58 -18.36 25.19 46.30
N ALA A 59 -17.03 25.25 46.20
CA ALA A 59 -16.28 26.49 46.33
C ALA A 59 -16.63 27.51 45.23
N GLU A 60 -16.92 27.04 44.00
CA GLU A 60 -17.24 27.89 42.86
C GLU A 60 -18.50 27.38 42.11
N PRO A 61 -19.71 27.89 42.43
CA PRO A 61 -20.98 27.45 41.81
C PRO A 61 -21.10 27.73 40.30
N GLY A 62 -20.25 28.61 39.76
CA GLY A 62 -20.15 28.83 38.32
C GLY A 62 -19.54 27.65 37.55
N ILE A 63 -18.69 26.85 38.21
CA ILE A 63 -17.97 25.71 37.63
C ILE A 63 -18.78 24.42 37.80
N ALA A 64 -19.27 24.14 39.00
CA ALA A 64 -20.07 22.95 39.29
C ALA A 64 -21.20 23.26 40.26
N ASP A 65 -22.24 22.46 40.20
CA ASP A 65 -23.44 22.61 41.02
C ASP A 65 -23.89 21.25 41.53
N LEU A 66 -24.71 21.25 42.57
CA LEU A 66 -25.07 20.05 43.28
C LEU A 66 -26.53 20.04 43.70
N GLN A 67 -27.10 18.86 43.79
CA GLN A 67 -28.42 18.61 44.33
C GLN A 67 -28.35 17.51 45.38
N VAL A 68 -28.77 17.84 46.59
CA VAL A 68 -28.87 16.86 47.68
C VAL A 68 -30.13 16.04 47.45
N VAL A 69 -29.97 14.73 47.24
CA VAL A 69 -31.09 13.80 47.00
C VAL A 69 -31.56 13.21 48.33
N SER A 70 -30.64 12.82 49.20
CA SER A 70 -30.90 12.33 50.56
C SER A 70 -29.69 12.54 51.48
N PRO A 71 -29.81 12.34 52.81
CA PRO A 71 -28.72 12.55 53.81
C PRO A 71 -27.50 11.62 53.65
N GLY A 72 -26.79 11.70 52.53
CA GLY A 72 -25.68 10.79 52.15
C GLY A 72 -25.64 10.46 50.66
N VAL A 73 -26.57 10.99 49.85
CA VAL A 73 -26.55 10.85 48.39
C VAL A 73 -26.65 12.23 47.76
N ILE A 74 -25.61 12.62 47.05
CA ILE A 74 -25.47 13.95 46.44
C ILE A 74 -25.23 13.77 44.96
N TYR A 75 -26.04 14.43 44.14
CA TYR A 75 -25.84 14.50 42.70
C TYR A 75 -25.04 15.76 42.37
N VAL A 76 -23.89 15.61 41.72
CA VAL A 76 -23.01 16.72 41.32
C VAL A 76 -22.93 16.75 39.81
N PHE A 77 -23.01 17.94 39.22
CA PHE A 77 -22.88 18.12 37.77
C PHE A 77 -22.03 19.35 37.41
N GLY A 78 -21.29 19.25 36.30
CA GLY A 78 -20.43 20.31 35.81
C GLY A 78 -21.19 21.33 34.96
N LYS A 79 -21.00 22.64 35.19
CA LYS A 79 -21.60 23.75 34.44
C LYS A 79 -20.61 24.46 33.51
N ALA A 80 -19.37 24.64 33.95
CA ALA A 80 -18.30 25.26 33.17
C ALA A 80 -16.96 24.59 33.44
N ALA A 81 -16.02 24.67 32.48
CA ALA A 81 -14.69 24.09 32.65
C ALA A 81 -13.92 24.79 33.79
N GLY A 82 -13.22 24.02 34.61
CA GLY A 82 -12.42 24.53 35.71
C GLY A 82 -12.24 23.50 36.84
N GLU A 83 -11.49 23.89 37.86
CA GLU A 83 -11.33 23.09 39.07
C GLU A 83 -12.08 23.76 40.22
N THR A 84 -12.81 22.97 41.00
CA THR A 84 -13.48 23.44 42.21
C THR A 84 -13.45 22.36 43.27
N SER A 85 -13.62 22.72 44.54
CA SER A 85 -13.69 21.74 45.63
C SER A 85 -15.11 21.58 46.14
N LEU A 86 -15.47 20.34 46.43
CA LEU A 86 -16.68 19.99 47.16
C LEU A 86 -16.28 19.62 48.59
N ILE A 87 -16.88 20.29 49.56
CA ILE A 87 -16.67 20.06 50.99
C ILE A 87 -17.99 19.60 51.58
N ALA A 88 -17.95 18.46 52.28
CA ALA A 88 -19.10 17.85 52.94
C ALA A 88 -18.88 17.87 54.46
N LEU A 89 -19.86 18.36 55.22
CA LEU A 89 -19.81 18.52 56.68
C LEU A 89 -20.87 17.63 57.36
N ASP A 90 -20.56 17.12 58.55
CA ASP A 90 -21.52 16.45 59.43
C ASP A 90 -22.29 17.45 60.31
N ALA A 91 -23.25 16.93 61.11
CA ALA A 91 -24.11 17.73 61.99
C ALA A 91 -23.32 18.47 63.09
N GLU A 92 -22.13 17.99 63.43
CA GLU A 92 -21.20 18.61 64.38
C GLU A 92 -20.25 19.64 63.72
N GLY A 93 -20.44 19.92 62.42
CA GLY A 93 -19.64 20.86 61.64
C GLY A 93 -18.23 20.36 61.33
N GLN A 94 -17.98 19.06 61.43
CA GLN A 94 -16.69 18.46 61.08
C GLN A 94 -16.67 18.04 59.60
N GLU A 95 -15.52 18.22 58.96
CA GLU A 95 -15.30 17.82 57.57
C GLU A 95 -15.39 16.30 57.41
N THR A 96 -16.45 15.84 56.75
CA THR A 96 -16.66 14.42 56.44
C THR A 96 -15.92 14.01 55.17
N ALA A 97 -15.79 14.90 54.18
CA ALA A 97 -15.00 14.67 52.97
C ALA A 97 -14.65 15.97 52.25
N THR A 98 -13.50 15.98 51.56
CA THR A 98 -13.07 17.09 50.71
C THR A 98 -12.62 16.53 49.36
N LEU A 99 -13.39 16.82 48.32
CA LEU A 99 -13.21 16.29 46.97
C LEU A 99 -12.82 17.41 46.01
N SER A 100 -11.83 17.17 45.16
CA SER A 100 -11.48 18.07 44.07
C SER A 100 -12.25 17.67 42.82
N LEU A 101 -13.16 18.52 42.36
CA LEU A 101 -13.89 18.34 41.11
C LEU A 101 -13.08 18.99 39.98
N SER A 102 -12.68 18.20 38.98
CA SER A 102 -12.09 18.70 37.73
C SER A 102 -13.13 18.60 36.62
N ILE A 103 -13.67 19.76 36.22
CA ILE A 103 -14.70 19.84 35.19
C ILE A 103 -13.97 20.13 33.88
N ASN A 104 -13.91 19.14 33.00
CA ASN A 104 -13.35 19.29 31.66
C ASN A 104 -14.47 19.43 30.63
N SER A 105 -14.19 19.98 29.45
CA SER A 105 -15.16 20.11 28.34
C SER A 105 -15.65 18.76 27.79
N GLY A 106 -15.32 17.65 28.44
CA GLY A 106 -15.82 16.32 28.17
C GLY A 106 -15.13 15.70 26.97
N THR A 107 -14.73 14.44 27.11
CA THR A 107 -14.18 13.63 26.00
C THR A 107 -15.28 13.15 25.04
N SER A 108 -16.55 13.36 25.41
CA SER A 108 -17.75 12.94 24.66
C SER A 108 -17.85 13.56 23.27
N ALA A 109 -17.37 14.79 23.09
CA ALA A 109 -17.43 15.49 21.80
C ALA A 109 -16.59 14.81 20.72
N VAL A 110 -15.46 14.17 21.09
CA VAL A 110 -14.59 13.43 20.16
C VAL A 110 -14.92 11.94 20.18
N SER A 111 -15.14 11.35 21.35
CA SER A 111 -15.34 9.89 21.48
C SER A 111 -16.65 9.41 20.85
N ARG A 112 -17.76 10.16 20.91
CA ARG A 112 -19.04 9.73 20.32
C ARG A 112 -19.00 9.71 18.79
N PRO A 113 -18.56 10.79 18.08
CA PRO A 113 -18.42 10.74 16.62
C PRO A 113 -17.40 9.71 16.17
N LEU A 114 -16.26 9.59 16.88
CA LEU A 114 -15.25 8.59 16.56
C LEU A 114 -15.83 7.17 16.64
N LYS A 115 -16.59 6.85 17.68
CA LYS A 115 -17.23 5.54 17.83
C LYS A 115 -18.34 5.30 16.80
N ALA A 116 -19.01 6.36 16.34
CA ALA A 116 -20.02 6.26 15.29
C ALA A 116 -19.41 5.99 13.90
N LEU A 117 -18.29 6.65 13.58
CA LEU A 117 -17.55 6.42 12.34
C LEU A 117 -16.78 5.10 12.35
N HIS A 118 -16.18 4.77 13.50
CA HIS A 118 -15.34 3.58 13.71
C HIS A 118 -15.82 2.75 14.90
N PRO A 119 -16.86 1.90 14.73
CA PRO A 119 -17.45 1.14 15.84
C PRO A 119 -16.46 0.22 16.57
N GLN A 120 -15.48 -0.32 15.85
CA GLN A 120 -14.45 -1.19 16.41
C GLN A 120 -13.21 -0.45 16.92
N SER A 121 -13.20 0.89 16.88
CA SER A 121 -12.09 1.70 17.39
C SER A 121 -11.70 1.28 18.81
N ARG A 122 -10.40 1.05 19.00
CA ARG A 122 -9.75 0.79 20.29
C ARG A 122 -9.09 2.03 20.87
N THR A 123 -9.25 3.17 20.19
CA THR A 123 -8.72 4.46 20.60
C THR A 123 -9.55 4.99 21.78
N ARG A 124 -8.86 5.49 22.80
CA ARG A 124 -9.43 6.10 24.01
C ARG A 124 -9.08 7.58 24.01
N ILE A 125 -10.07 8.40 24.32
CA ILE A 125 -9.90 9.85 24.46
C ILE A 125 -9.98 10.17 25.95
N LYS A 126 -8.94 10.83 26.46
CA LYS A 126 -8.86 11.28 27.85
C LYS A 126 -8.64 12.79 27.88
N ALA A 127 -9.29 13.46 28.82
CA ALA A 127 -8.94 14.83 29.17
C ALA A 127 -7.92 14.77 30.31
N THR A 128 -6.83 15.51 30.20
CA THR A 128 -5.81 15.64 31.26
C THR A 128 -5.54 17.12 31.46
N GLY A 129 -6.09 17.68 32.53
CA GLY A 129 -6.19 19.14 32.71
C GLY A 129 -6.91 19.78 31.52
N ASN A 130 -6.32 20.81 30.94
CA ASN A 130 -6.86 21.51 29.76
C ASN A 130 -6.33 20.97 28.40
N ARG A 131 -5.96 19.68 28.35
CA ARG A 131 -5.47 19.00 27.14
C ARG A 131 -6.30 17.77 26.83
N LEU A 132 -6.58 17.55 25.56
CA LEU A 132 -7.21 16.31 25.09
C LEU A 132 -6.13 15.37 24.56
N VAL A 133 -6.10 14.14 25.05
CA VAL A 133 -5.12 13.13 24.67
C VAL A 133 -5.85 11.92 24.07
N ALA A 134 -5.50 11.56 22.84
CA ALA A 134 -5.97 10.33 22.22
C ALA A 134 -4.88 9.25 22.33
N ASP A 135 -5.18 8.16 23.03
CA ASP A 135 -4.29 7.01 23.20
C ASP A 135 -4.91 5.70 22.67
N GLY A 136 -4.08 4.76 22.23
CA GLY A 136 -4.54 3.44 21.76
C GLY A 136 -4.12 3.14 20.33
N ALA A 137 -4.50 1.97 19.85
CA ALA A 137 -4.18 1.54 18.49
C ALA A 137 -5.32 1.89 17.53
N VAL A 138 -5.01 2.65 16.48
CA VAL A 138 -5.92 2.87 15.34
C VAL A 138 -5.82 1.67 14.38
N GLN A 139 -6.96 1.28 13.81
CA GLN A 139 -7.08 0.11 12.95
C GLN A 139 -6.62 0.37 11.52
N ASP A 140 -6.87 1.57 11.00
CA ASP A 140 -6.54 1.96 9.64
C ASP A 140 -6.20 3.46 9.54
N VAL A 141 -5.75 3.87 8.35
CA VAL A 141 -5.40 5.27 8.06
C VAL A 141 -6.63 6.18 8.06
N GLY A 142 -7.82 5.64 7.75
CA GLY A 142 -9.08 6.39 7.82
C GLY A 142 -9.40 6.79 9.25
N GLU A 143 -9.36 5.86 10.21
CA GLU A 143 -9.51 6.12 11.64
C GLU A 143 -8.50 7.16 12.12
N ALA A 144 -7.22 7.04 11.75
CA ALA A 144 -6.20 8.03 12.10
C ALA A 144 -6.52 9.43 11.55
N THR A 145 -7.03 9.51 10.32
CA THR A 145 -7.37 10.78 9.66
C THR A 145 -8.58 11.42 10.35
N ASP A 146 -9.64 10.64 10.58
CA ASP A 146 -10.87 11.10 11.24
C ASP A 146 -10.59 11.50 12.69
N LEU A 147 -9.79 10.72 13.42
CA LEU A 147 -9.34 11.05 14.78
C LEU A 147 -8.63 12.40 14.81
N ASN A 148 -7.68 12.65 13.90
CA ASN A 148 -6.99 13.92 13.82
C ASN A 148 -7.94 15.08 13.49
N ALA A 149 -8.92 14.88 12.61
CA ALA A 149 -9.91 15.90 12.26
C ALA A 149 -10.85 16.23 13.44
N LEU A 150 -11.26 15.22 14.20
CA LEU A 150 -12.09 15.42 15.39
C LEU A 150 -11.29 16.11 16.52
N LEU A 151 -10.03 15.72 16.72
CA LEU A 151 -9.14 16.37 17.70
C LEU A 151 -8.81 17.82 17.35
N SER A 152 -8.69 18.16 16.07
CA SER A 152 -8.42 19.54 15.64
C SER A 152 -9.64 20.44 15.79
N THR A 153 -10.84 19.90 15.58
CA THR A 153 -12.11 20.63 15.77
C THR A 153 -12.36 20.94 17.25
N GLU A 154 -12.20 19.96 18.12
CA GLU A 154 -12.43 20.14 19.56
C GLU A 154 -11.27 20.87 20.27
N GLY A 155 -10.09 20.89 19.64
CA GLY A 155 -8.93 21.64 20.11
C GLY A 155 -9.11 23.17 20.18
N GLN A 156 -10.27 23.71 19.77
CA GLN A 156 -10.66 25.10 20.00
C GLN A 156 -11.08 25.34 21.46
N ASN A 157 -11.68 24.33 22.10
CA ASN A 157 -12.14 24.39 23.49
C ASN A 157 -11.06 23.97 24.50
N PHE A 158 -10.00 23.31 24.02
CA PHE A 158 -8.84 22.90 24.80
C PHE A 158 -7.61 23.74 24.42
N GLN A 159 -6.68 23.96 25.35
CA GLN A 159 -5.47 24.73 25.04
C GLN A 159 -4.51 23.98 24.09
N SER A 160 -4.58 22.64 24.07
CA SER A 160 -3.88 21.82 23.08
C SER A 160 -4.43 20.40 23.02
N THR A 161 -4.31 19.76 21.86
CA THR A 161 -4.63 18.35 21.66
C THR A 161 -3.37 17.57 21.31
N VAL A 162 -3.26 16.36 21.87
CA VAL A 162 -2.14 15.45 21.64
C VAL A 162 -2.69 14.15 21.09
N ASN A 163 -2.35 13.84 19.85
CA ASN A 163 -2.61 12.52 19.30
C ASN A 163 -1.40 11.62 19.57
N SER A 164 -1.53 10.68 20.50
CA SER A 164 -0.56 9.63 20.78
C SER A 164 -1.06 8.24 20.34
N ALA A 165 -2.13 8.20 19.53
CA ALA A 165 -2.63 6.95 18.98
C ALA A 165 -1.62 6.39 17.97
N THR A 166 -1.39 5.08 18.05
CA THR A 166 -0.41 4.38 17.20
C THR A 166 -1.13 3.59 16.12
N TYR A 167 -0.62 3.64 14.90
CA TYR A 167 -1.06 2.71 13.86
C TYR A 167 -0.24 1.43 13.98
N ALA A 168 -0.92 0.31 14.23
CA ALA A 168 -0.26 -0.99 14.40
C ALA A 168 0.15 -1.63 13.06
N GLY A 169 -0.38 -1.16 11.93
CA GLY A 169 -0.01 -1.63 10.61
C GLY A 169 1.28 -1.00 10.08
N SER A 170 1.91 -1.63 9.10
CA SER A 170 2.95 -0.95 8.33
C SER A 170 2.29 -0.08 7.27
N ALA A 171 2.55 1.23 7.33
CA ALA A 171 2.23 2.11 6.22
C ALA A 171 3.39 2.10 5.20
N GLN A 172 3.86 0.91 4.82
CA GLN A 172 4.95 0.73 3.85
C GLN A 172 4.38 0.29 2.52
N VAL A 173 4.81 0.97 1.45
CA VAL A 173 4.41 0.67 0.08
C VAL A 173 5.64 0.24 -0.69
N ASN A 174 5.63 -0.99 -1.21
CA ASN A 174 6.56 -1.45 -2.23
C ASN A 174 6.02 -1.08 -3.60
N ILE A 175 6.84 -0.51 -4.47
CA ILE A 175 6.48 -0.26 -5.86
C ILE A 175 7.35 -1.11 -6.77
N ARG A 176 6.72 -1.70 -7.78
CA ARG A 176 7.39 -2.33 -8.92
C ARG A 176 7.06 -1.54 -10.18
N VAL A 177 8.09 -1.14 -10.92
CA VAL A 177 7.91 -0.48 -12.22
C VAL A 177 8.46 -1.40 -13.30
N ARG A 178 7.83 -1.45 -14.47
CA ARG A 178 8.29 -2.26 -15.60
C ARG A 178 8.36 -1.38 -16.84
N PHE A 179 9.51 -1.37 -17.49
CA PHE A 179 9.71 -0.79 -18.80
C PHE A 179 9.66 -1.91 -19.84
N ALA A 180 8.63 -1.90 -20.68
CA ALA A 180 8.42 -2.91 -21.70
C ALA A 180 8.46 -2.27 -23.08
N GLU A 181 9.28 -2.81 -23.98
CA GLU A 181 9.30 -2.45 -25.40
C GLU A 181 8.87 -3.65 -26.24
N VAL A 182 7.97 -3.44 -27.20
CA VAL A 182 7.45 -4.48 -28.08
C VAL A 182 7.76 -4.11 -29.52
N SER A 183 8.38 -5.04 -30.26
CA SER A 183 8.59 -4.90 -31.70
C SER A 183 7.42 -5.52 -32.46
N ARG A 184 6.61 -4.67 -33.11
CA ARG A 184 5.41 -5.12 -33.83
C ARG A 184 5.73 -5.86 -35.13
N SER A 185 6.90 -5.60 -35.71
CA SER A 185 7.36 -6.30 -36.92
C SER A 185 7.66 -7.79 -36.67
N GLU A 186 7.99 -8.18 -35.43
CA GLU A 186 8.19 -9.57 -35.04
C GLU A 186 6.85 -10.27 -34.73
N LEU A 187 5.92 -9.59 -34.03
CA LEU A 187 4.55 -10.06 -33.78
C LEU A 187 3.81 -10.49 -35.06
N LEU A 188 3.91 -9.68 -36.12
CA LEU A 188 3.22 -9.91 -37.38
C LEU A 188 3.80 -11.08 -38.19
N ARG A 189 5.06 -11.46 -37.97
CA ARG A 189 5.68 -12.64 -38.61
C ARG A 189 5.23 -13.95 -37.96
N TYR A 190 4.75 -13.90 -36.71
CA TYR A 190 4.19 -15.05 -35.98
C TYR A 190 2.66 -15.19 -36.08
N GLY A 191 1.96 -14.31 -36.82
CA GLY A 191 0.57 -14.53 -37.23
C GLY A 191 -0.52 -14.23 -36.19
N VAL A 192 -0.24 -13.45 -35.14
CA VAL A 192 -1.25 -13.09 -34.12
C VAL A 192 -2.12 -11.92 -34.61
N ASN A 193 -3.39 -12.19 -34.93
CA ASN A 193 -4.35 -11.20 -35.40
C ASN A 193 -5.26 -10.69 -34.26
N TRP A 194 -4.98 -9.48 -33.76
CA TRP A 194 -5.74 -8.85 -32.67
C TRP A 194 -7.16 -8.40 -33.04
N ASN A 195 -7.50 -8.30 -34.34
CA ASN A 195 -8.86 -7.95 -34.78
C ASN A 195 -9.89 -9.06 -34.48
N ALA A 196 -9.44 -10.29 -34.19
CA ALA A 196 -10.30 -11.40 -33.79
C ALA A 196 -10.66 -11.38 -32.29
N LEU A 197 -9.98 -10.56 -31.47
CA LEU A 197 -10.12 -10.54 -30.01
C LEU A 197 -11.20 -9.58 -29.49
N PHE A 198 -11.66 -8.64 -30.30
CA PHE A 198 -12.58 -7.57 -29.86
C PHE A 198 -13.99 -7.65 -30.47
N ASN A 199 -14.32 -8.74 -31.17
CA ASN A 199 -15.66 -8.90 -31.73
C ASN A 199 -16.54 -9.72 -30.76
N ASN A 200 -17.68 -9.15 -30.35
CA ASN A 200 -18.74 -9.75 -29.51
C ASN A 200 -18.49 -9.88 -27.99
N GLY A 201 -17.90 -8.87 -27.32
CA GLY A 201 -18.12 -8.64 -25.88
C GLY A 201 -17.75 -9.79 -24.92
N THR A 202 -17.06 -10.82 -25.40
CA THR A 202 -16.68 -12.03 -24.68
C THR A 202 -15.21 -12.28 -25.01
N PHE A 203 -14.33 -12.23 -24.01
CA PHE A 203 -12.91 -12.51 -24.19
C PHE A 203 -12.72 -14.01 -24.48
N SER A 204 -12.46 -14.36 -25.75
CA SER A 204 -12.13 -15.72 -26.18
C SER A 204 -10.79 -15.68 -26.94
N PHE A 205 -9.74 -16.31 -26.38
CA PHE A 205 -8.43 -16.45 -27.02
C PHE A 205 -8.36 -17.81 -27.73
N GLY A 206 -8.70 -17.82 -29.02
CA GLY A 206 -8.52 -18.98 -29.90
C GLY A 206 -7.37 -18.74 -30.88
N LEU A 207 -6.34 -19.61 -30.86
CA LEU A 207 -5.35 -19.68 -31.93
C LEU A 207 -6.03 -20.32 -33.15
N LEU A 208 -6.71 -19.50 -33.95
CA LEU A 208 -7.27 -19.92 -35.23
C LEU A 208 -6.11 -20.09 -36.20
N THR A 209 -5.63 -21.32 -36.34
CA THR A 209 -5.08 -21.78 -37.63
C THR A 209 -6.12 -21.44 -38.68
N GLY A 210 -5.74 -20.65 -39.68
CA GLY A 210 -6.63 -20.28 -40.77
C GLY A 210 -7.32 -21.54 -41.32
N GLY A 211 -8.65 -21.52 -41.35
CA GLY A 211 -9.52 -22.59 -41.84
C GLY A 211 -9.40 -22.82 -43.35
N GLY A 212 -8.18 -23.06 -43.83
CA GLY A 212 -7.85 -23.28 -45.22
C GLY A 212 -6.50 -23.96 -45.47
N LEU A 213 -5.85 -24.57 -44.46
CA LEU A 213 -4.55 -25.23 -44.64
C LEU A 213 -4.46 -26.66 -44.07
N ALA A 214 -5.59 -27.27 -43.70
CA ALA A 214 -5.64 -28.67 -43.25
C ALA A 214 -5.43 -29.71 -44.39
N SER A 215 -5.30 -29.28 -45.65
CA SER A 215 -5.03 -30.17 -46.79
C SER A 215 -3.57 -30.18 -47.28
N GLY A 216 -2.67 -29.38 -46.68
CA GLY A 216 -1.27 -29.26 -47.12
C GLY A 216 -0.22 -29.89 -46.20
N ALA A 217 -0.56 -30.23 -44.96
CA ALA A 217 0.40 -30.69 -43.94
C ALA A 217 0.82 -32.17 -44.06
N ALA A 218 0.70 -32.76 -45.25
CA ALA A 218 1.30 -34.06 -45.58
C ALA A 218 2.72 -33.94 -46.18
N GLY A 219 3.25 -32.72 -46.34
CA GLY A 219 4.61 -32.45 -46.80
C GLY A 219 5.41 -31.76 -45.71
N GLY A 220 6.44 -32.42 -45.19
CA GLY A 220 7.19 -32.03 -44.01
C GLY A 220 7.72 -30.58 -43.96
N ALA A 221 8.02 -30.19 -42.71
CA ALA A 221 8.68 -28.97 -42.24
C ALA A 221 7.80 -27.73 -42.01
N SER A 222 7.21 -27.65 -40.81
CA SER A 222 6.91 -26.38 -40.14
C SER A 222 6.99 -26.58 -38.62
N ASN A 223 7.86 -25.82 -37.95
CA ASN A 223 7.95 -25.77 -36.49
C ASN A 223 6.70 -25.06 -35.96
N VAL A 224 5.64 -25.81 -35.71
CA VAL A 224 4.40 -25.30 -35.09
C VAL A 224 4.47 -25.60 -33.59
N ILE A 225 4.65 -24.56 -32.78
CA ILE A 225 4.53 -24.69 -31.32
C ILE A 225 3.03 -24.69 -31.00
N SER A 226 2.44 -25.88 -30.90
CA SER A 226 1.06 -26.08 -30.47
C SER A 226 0.99 -26.13 -28.94
N ALA A 227 0.70 -24.99 -28.29
CA ALA A 227 0.27 -24.99 -26.90
C ALA A 227 -1.24 -25.29 -26.86
N GLY A 228 -1.60 -26.53 -26.51
CA GLY A 228 -2.98 -26.97 -26.42
C GLY A 228 -3.70 -26.36 -25.21
N LEU A 229 -4.83 -25.68 -25.45
CA LEU A 229 -5.76 -25.25 -24.42
C LEU A 229 -6.79 -26.36 -24.16
N ALA A 230 -6.58 -27.13 -23.10
CA ALA A 230 -7.65 -27.86 -22.44
C ALA A 230 -8.08 -27.06 -21.20
N SER A 231 -9.33 -26.58 -21.21
CA SER A 231 -10.06 -26.05 -20.05
C SER A 231 -9.62 -24.69 -19.47
N GLY A 232 -10.34 -23.64 -19.88
CA GLY A 232 -10.98 -22.71 -18.94
C GLY A 232 -10.20 -21.52 -18.39
N ASN A 233 -8.89 -21.59 -18.17
CA ASN A 233 -8.11 -20.47 -17.62
C ASN A 233 -6.87 -20.16 -18.46
N VAL A 234 -6.92 -19.07 -19.23
CA VAL A 234 -5.75 -18.56 -19.95
C VAL A 234 -4.83 -17.84 -18.95
N ASN A 235 -3.69 -18.47 -18.63
CA ASN A 235 -2.70 -17.88 -17.73
C ASN A 235 -1.86 -16.83 -18.48
N ILE A 236 -2.17 -15.56 -18.27
CA ILE A 236 -1.54 -14.40 -18.94
C ILE A 236 -0.02 -14.39 -18.73
N ASP A 237 0.46 -14.86 -17.57
CA ASP A 237 1.88 -14.92 -17.24
C ASP A 237 2.64 -15.94 -18.12
N ALA A 238 2.02 -17.08 -18.44
CA ALA A 238 2.64 -18.11 -19.29
C ALA A 238 2.74 -17.66 -20.76
N MET A 239 1.77 -16.87 -21.23
CA MET A 239 1.83 -16.25 -22.56
C MET A 239 2.88 -15.14 -22.61
N LEU A 240 3.00 -14.34 -21.56
CA LEU A 240 4.00 -13.28 -21.48
C LEU A 240 5.42 -13.85 -21.46
N GLU A 241 5.63 -14.96 -20.75
CA GLU A 241 6.88 -15.72 -20.72
C GLU A 241 7.19 -16.42 -22.06
N ALA A 242 6.16 -16.88 -22.78
CA ALA A 242 6.30 -17.40 -24.15
C ALA A 242 6.65 -16.30 -25.17
N LEU A 243 6.09 -15.09 -25.04
CA LEU A 243 6.44 -13.94 -25.89
C LEU A 243 7.84 -13.41 -25.59
N GLN A 244 8.24 -13.41 -24.31
CA GLN A 244 9.59 -13.05 -23.88
C GLN A 244 10.64 -14.06 -24.39
N SER A 245 10.35 -15.36 -24.36
CA SER A 245 11.26 -16.40 -24.89
C SER A 245 11.37 -16.41 -26.42
N ASN A 246 10.39 -15.85 -27.14
CA ASN A 246 10.42 -15.70 -28.60
C ASN A 246 10.96 -14.34 -29.07
N GLY A 247 11.46 -13.48 -28.17
CA GLY A 247 12.15 -12.22 -28.50
C GLY A 247 11.26 -11.01 -28.80
N VAL A 248 9.93 -11.18 -28.73
CA VAL A 248 8.94 -10.19 -29.19
C VAL A 248 8.70 -9.04 -28.20
N LEU A 249 8.91 -9.32 -26.92
CA LEU A 249 8.78 -8.39 -25.81
C LEU A 249 10.13 -8.28 -25.11
N GLU A 250 10.68 -7.06 -25.07
CA GLU A 250 11.92 -6.76 -24.37
C GLU A 250 11.60 -5.98 -23.09
N VAL A 251 11.88 -6.59 -21.93
CA VAL A 251 11.81 -5.89 -20.65
C VAL A 251 13.13 -5.17 -20.44
N LEU A 252 13.10 -3.85 -20.54
CA LEU A 252 14.30 -3.01 -20.43
C LEU A 252 14.79 -2.90 -18.99
N ALA A 253 13.87 -2.82 -18.03
CA ALA A 253 14.17 -2.68 -16.61
C ALA A 253 12.94 -2.99 -15.73
N GLU A 254 13.18 -3.55 -14.55
CA GLU A 254 12.16 -3.76 -13.51
C GLU A 254 12.67 -3.30 -12.12
N PRO A 255 12.74 -1.99 -11.83
CA PRO A 255 13.14 -1.52 -10.51
C PRO A 255 12.06 -1.80 -9.46
N ASN A 256 12.50 -2.11 -8.24
CA ASN A 256 11.65 -2.27 -7.07
C ASN A 256 12.20 -1.47 -5.88
N ILE A 257 11.33 -0.81 -5.12
CA ILE A 257 11.73 -0.09 -3.90
C ILE A 257 10.55 -0.01 -2.93
N THR A 258 10.83 -0.02 -1.64
CA THR A 258 9.83 0.16 -0.58
C THR A 258 10.04 1.50 0.12
N ALA A 259 8.96 2.24 0.36
CA ALA A 259 8.99 3.49 1.12
C ALA A 259 7.83 3.55 2.12
N MET A 260 7.98 4.38 3.16
CA MET A 260 6.88 4.69 4.07
C MET A 260 5.92 5.70 3.42
N THR A 261 4.64 5.65 3.78
CA THR A 261 3.65 6.65 3.38
C THR A 261 4.15 8.06 3.71
N GLY A 262 4.02 8.99 2.77
CA GLY A 262 4.48 10.37 2.87
C GLY A 262 5.99 10.57 2.73
N GLN A 263 6.80 9.50 2.63
CA GLN A 263 8.25 9.59 2.51
C GLN A 263 8.70 9.29 1.08
N THR A 264 9.50 10.18 0.52
CA THR A 264 10.09 9.99 -0.80
C THR A 264 11.27 9.04 -0.70
N ALA A 265 11.32 8.05 -1.59
CA ALA A 265 12.46 7.16 -1.74
C ALA A 265 13.03 7.23 -3.16
N SER A 266 14.33 7.02 -3.28
CA SER A 266 15.04 6.98 -4.55
C SER A 266 15.82 5.67 -4.70
N PHE A 267 15.82 5.14 -5.92
CA PHE A 267 16.64 4.02 -6.36
C PHE A 267 17.42 4.47 -7.58
N LEU A 268 18.71 4.13 -7.63
CA LEU A 268 19.55 4.31 -8.81
C LEU A 268 20.44 3.07 -8.94
N ALA A 269 20.40 2.45 -10.12
CA ALA A 269 21.28 1.36 -10.51
C ALA A 269 21.84 1.67 -11.90
N GLY A 270 23.13 1.92 -11.99
CA GLY A 270 23.72 2.45 -13.22
C GLY A 270 25.17 2.88 -13.04
N GLY A 271 25.63 3.73 -13.95
CA GLY A 271 26.95 4.35 -13.91
C GLY A 271 26.88 5.85 -14.17
N GLU A 272 28.03 6.51 -14.18
CA GLU A 272 28.15 7.92 -14.53
C GLU A 272 29.07 8.07 -15.74
N VAL A 273 28.79 9.08 -16.56
CA VAL A 273 29.58 9.41 -17.74
C VAL A 273 30.09 10.84 -17.63
N ALA A 274 31.37 11.04 -17.91
CA ALA A 274 31.97 12.36 -17.98
C ALA A 274 31.55 13.04 -19.29
N VAL A 275 30.85 14.16 -19.21
CA VAL A 275 30.46 14.99 -20.36
C VAL A 275 31.26 16.30 -20.31
N PRO A 276 32.03 16.63 -21.36
CA PRO A 276 32.76 17.89 -21.43
C PRO A 276 31.79 19.06 -21.61
N VAL A 277 31.90 20.08 -20.76
CA VAL A 277 31.09 21.31 -20.82
C VAL A 277 32.00 22.54 -20.93
N PRO A 278 31.81 23.42 -21.92
CA PRO A 278 32.65 24.62 -22.04
C PRO A 278 32.32 25.60 -20.91
N VAL A 279 33.29 25.89 -20.03
CA VAL A 279 33.13 26.87 -18.95
C VAL A 279 33.48 28.26 -19.44
N ASN A 280 34.49 28.37 -20.30
CA ASN A 280 34.85 29.57 -21.06
C ASN A 280 35.53 29.15 -22.39
N ARG A 281 36.09 30.10 -23.16
CA ARG A 281 36.74 29.80 -24.46
C ARG A 281 38.00 28.92 -24.36
N GLU A 282 38.62 28.80 -23.18
CA GLU A 282 39.93 28.16 -22.99
C GLU A 282 39.89 27.00 -21.97
N VAL A 283 38.80 26.86 -21.22
CA VAL A 283 38.61 25.89 -20.13
C VAL A 283 37.37 25.05 -20.40
N VAL A 284 37.57 23.73 -20.46
CA VAL A 284 36.51 22.73 -20.54
C VAL A 284 36.38 22.05 -19.18
N GLY A 285 35.21 22.19 -18.57
CA GLY A 285 34.83 21.47 -17.37
C GLY A 285 34.30 20.07 -17.68
N ILE A 286 34.24 19.22 -16.66
CA ILE A 286 33.68 17.87 -16.78
C ILE A 286 32.43 17.82 -15.89
N GLU A 287 31.28 17.52 -16.48
CA GLU A 287 30.01 17.28 -15.79
C GLU A 287 29.71 15.77 -15.81
N TYR A 288 29.50 15.16 -14.64
CA TYR A 288 29.12 13.74 -14.56
C TYR A 288 27.60 13.60 -14.69
N LYS A 289 27.16 12.83 -15.69
CA LYS A 289 25.74 12.51 -15.89
C LYS A 289 25.48 11.03 -15.58
N PRO A 290 24.55 10.70 -14.66
CA PRO A 290 24.21 9.32 -14.39
C PRO A 290 23.41 8.72 -15.56
N TYR A 291 23.61 7.42 -15.81
CA TYR A 291 22.79 6.63 -16.72
C TYR A 291 22.47 5.27 -16.08
N GLY A 292 21.41 4.62 -16.52
CA GLY A 292 20.94 3.33 -16.00
C GLY A 292 19.46 3.40 -15.62
N VAL A 293 19.07 2.68 -14.58
CA VAL A 293 17.70 2.67 -14.07
C VAL A 293 17.63 3.55 -12.83
N SER A 294 16.76 4.54 -12.85
CA SER A 294 16.44 5.33 -11.67
C SER A 294 14.94 5.40 -11.42
N LEU A 295 14.56 5.45 -10.15
CA LEU A 295 13.19 5.55 -9.72
C LEU A 295 13.13 6.47 -8.51
N LEU A 296 12.45 7.59 -8.66
CA LEU A 296 12.03 8.43 -7.54
C LEU A 296 10.53 8.21 -7.31
N PHE A 297 10.14 7.91 -6.08
CA PHE A 297 8.77 7.57 -5.76
C PHE A 297 8.37 8.07 -4.37
N SER A 298 7.14 8.60 -4.25
CA SER A 298 6.54 9.03 -2.99
C SER A 298 5.12 8.45 -2.89
N PRO A 299 4.87 7.48 -1.98
CA PRO A 299 3.54 6.94 -1.74
C PRO A 299 2.75 7.79 -0.74
N THR A 300 1.44 7.79 -0.86
CA THR A 300 0.52 8.27 0.18
C THR A 300 -0.66 7.31 0.25
N LEU A 301 -0.85 6.65 1.38
CA LEU A 301 -1.98 5.77 1.63
C LEU A 301 -3.23 6.60 1.90
N LEU A 302 -4.29 6.35 1.14
CA LEU A 302 -5.58 7.04 1.25
C LEU A 302 -6.56 6.23 2.12
N PRO A 303 -7.54 6.88 2.78
CA PRO A 303 -8.54 6.21 3.63
C PRO A 303 -9.38 5.14 2.93
N ASN A 304 -9.57 5.26 1.62
CA ASN A 304 -10.33 4.31 0.80
C ASN A 304 -9.53 3.04 0.41
N GLY A 305 -8.37 2.80 1.04
CA GLY A 305 -7.48 1.68 0.74
C GLY A 305 -6.73 1.80 -0.58
N ARG A 306 -6.76 2.97 -1.23
CA ARG A 306 -5.99 3.27 -2.44
C ARG A 306 -4.68 3.96 -2.11
N ILE A 307 -3.75 3.94 -3.06
CA ILE A 307 -2.42 4.49 -2.90
C ILE A 307 -2.26 5.59 -3.95
N ALA A 308 -2.14 6.84 -3.49
CA ALA A 308 -1.68 7.92 -4.33
C ALA A 308 -0.16 7.83 -4.47
N LEU A 309 0.33 7.89 -5.69
CA LEU A 309 1.73 7.71 -6.04
C LEU A 309 2.20 8.90 -6.85
N GLN A 310 3.27 9.55 -6.43
CA GLN A 310 4.06 10.40 -7.32
C GLN A 310 5.29 9.60 -7.76
N VAL A 311 5.44 9.40 -9.07
CA VAL A 311 6.46 8.50 -9.63
C VAL A 311 7.22 9.21 -10.74
N ARG A 312 8.54 9.11 -10.68
CA ARG A 312 9.46 9.53 -11.74
C ARG A 312 10.44 8.39 -12.05
N PRO A 313 10.00 7.37 -12.79
CA PRO A 313 10.88 6.33 -13.28
C PRO A 313 11.62 6.79 -14.53
N GLU A 314 12.90 6.45 -14.63
CA GLU A 314 13.74 6.70 -15.79
C GLU A 314 14.62 5.47 -16.07
N VAL A 315 14.70 5.06 -17.33
CA VAL A 315 15.72 4.14 -17.82
C VAL A 315 16.51 4.82 -18.93
N SER A 316 17.84 4.79 -18.80
CA SER A 316 18.76 5.38 -19.75
C SER A 316 19.91 4.44 -20.09
N SER A 317 20.31 4.45 -21.36
CA SER A 317 21.42 3.67 -21.88
C SER A 317 22.32 4.54 -22.76
N LEU A 318 23.62 4.25 -22.75
CA LEU A 318 24.59 4.87 -23.66
C LEU A 318 24.33 4.41 -25.10
N MET A 319 24.40 5.33 -26.06
CA MET A 319 24.39 5.00 -27.49
C MET A 319 25.82 5.03 -28.03
N SER A 320 26.28 3.91 -28.59
CA SER A 320 27.65 3.74 -29.10
C SER A 320 27.88 4.29 -30.51
N THR A 321 26.81 4.63 -31.24
CA THR A 321 26.85 4.92 -32.69
C THR A 321 26.84 6.41 -33.04
N THR A 322 26.59 7.29 -32.08
CA THR A 322 26.36 8.71 -32.33
C THR A 322 27.08 9.54 -31.29
N THR A 323 28.41 9.61 -31.43
CA THR A 323 29.17 10.61 -30.68
C THR A 323 29.24 11.87 -31.50
N LEU A 324 28.65 12.94 -30.98
CA LEU A 324 28.73 14.27 -31.60
C LEU A 324 30.15 14.80 -31.37
N ASP A 325 30.87 15.06 -32.45
CA ASP A 325 32.13 15.80 -32.39
C ASP A 325 31.80 17.29 -32.33
N VAL A 326 31.94 17.89 -31.15
CA VAL A 326 31.82 19.33 -30.96
C VAL A 326 33.22 19.87 -30.70
N ASN A 327 33.83 20.46 -31.72
CA ASN A 327 35.15 21.11 -31.60
C ASN A 327 36.28 20.16 -31.13
N GLY A 328 36.27 18.89 -31.56
CA GLY A 328 37.25 17.86 -31.20
C GLY A 328 36.89 17.05 -29.94
N TYR A 329 35.76 17.35 -29.29
CA TYR A 329 35.30 16.64 -28.09
C TYR A 329 34.22 15.62 -28.46
N GLN A 330 34.46 14.35 -28.13
CA GLN A 330 33.52 13.26 -28.34
C GLN A 330 32.45 13.26 -27.24
N VAL A 331 31.25 13.77 -27.54
CA VAL A 331 30.14 13.79 -26.58
C VAL A 331 29.30 12.52 -26.72
N PRO A 332 29.16 11.69 -25.67
CA PRO A 332 28.30 10.50 -25.72
C PRO A 332 26.83 10.90 -25.77
N SER A 333 26.03 10.14 -26.51
CA SER A 333 24.58 10.31 -26.58
C SER A 333 23.85 9.26 -25.73
N PHE A 334 22.67 9.63 -25.22
CA PHE A 334 21.85 8.81 -24.35
C PHE A 334 20.53 8.48 -25.03
N ARG A 335 20.06 7.26 -24.86
CA ARG A 335 18.65 6.91 -25.06
C ARG A 335 17.98 6.94 -23.70
N VAL A 336 17.02 7.84 -23.51
CA VAL A 336 16.35 8.05 -22.21
C VAL A 336 14.86 7.81 -22.36
N ARG A 337 14.28 7.02 -21.46
CA ARG A 337 12.84 6.80 -21.34
C ARG A 337 12.44 7.17 -19.92
N ARG A 338 11.64 8.23 -19.77
CA ARG A 338 11.22 8.76 -18.47
C ARG A 338 9.75 9.14 -18.50
N ALA A 339 9.08 8.95 -17.36
CA ALA A 339 7.80 9.56 -17.06
C ALA A 339 7.89 10.36 -15.75
N ASP A 340 7.04 11.37 -15.59
CA ASP A 340 6.80 12.05 -14.31
C ASP A 340 5.29 12.23 -14.17
N THR A 341 4.68 11.56 -13.20
CA THR A 341 3.23 11.57 -13.04
C THR A 341 2.80 11.36 -11.60
N ARG A 342 1.56 11.71 -11.32
CA ARG A 342 0.86 11.39 -10.08
C ARG A 342 -0.39 10.60 -10.41
N VAL A 343 -0.54 9.42 -9.80
CA VAL A 343 -1.60 8.45 -10.12
C VAL A 343 -2.14 7.82 -8.85
N GLU A 344 -3.40 7.40 -8.89
CA GLU A 344 -4.05 6.70 -7.78
C GLU A 344 -4.36 5.26 -8.21
N VAL A 345 -3.80 4.30 -7.48
CA VAL A 345 -3.85 2.88 -7.85
C VAL A 345 -4.13 2.05 -6.59
N GLY A 346 -4.90 0.97 -6.71
CA GLY A 346 -5.09 0.02 -5.60
C GLY A 346 -3.85 -0.85 -5.37
N SER A 347 -3.70 -1.38 -4.14
CA SER A 347 -2.66 -2.36 -3.84
C SER A 347 -2.78 -3.60 -4.75
N GLY A 348 -1.68 -4.03 -5.36
CA GLY A 348 -1.60 -5.14 -6.30
C GLY A 348 -2.09 -4.85 -7.72
N GLN A 349 -2.67 -3.67 -7.98
CA GLN A 349 -3.17 -3.33 -9.31
C GLN A 349 -2.05 -2.79 -10.21
N THR A 350 -1.98 -3.28 -11.44
CA THR A 350 -1.05 -2.75 -12.44
C THR A 350 -1.71 -1.63 -13.23
N PHE A 351 -1.01 -0.50 -13.36
CA PHE A 351 -1.47 0.67 -14.10
C PHE A 351 -0.41 1.13 -15.11
N ALA A 352 -0.83 1.44 -16.33
CA ALA A 352 0.06 2.00 -17.36
C ALA A 352 0.13 3.52 -17.18
N ILE A 353 1.33 4.05 -16.92
CA ILE A 353 1.54 5.49 -16.69
C ILE A 353 2.05 6.24 -17.91
N ALA A 354 2.64 5.52 -18.87
CA ALA A 354 3.09 6.08 -20.12
C ALA A 354 3.07 5.01 -21.23
N GLY A 355 2.85 5.47 -22.46
CA GLY A 355 2.96 4.67 -23.66
C GLY A 355 3.47 5.52 -24.81
N LEU A 356 4.33 4.97 -25.66
CA LEU A 356 4.83 5.61 -26.88
C LEU A 356 4.83 4.60 -28.02
N PHE A 357 4.14 4.96 -29.10
CA PHE A 357 4.18 4.24 -30.36
C PHE A 357 5.14 4.94 -31.31
N GLN A 358 6.14 4.21 -31.81
CA GLN A 358 7.13 4.70 -32.76
C GLN A 358 7.11 3.85 -34.02
N ARG A 359 7.10 4.51 -35.17
CA ARG A 359 7.15 3.87 -36.48
C ARG A 359 8.15 4.57 -37.38
N GLU A 360 9.13 3.81 -37.83
CA GLU A 360 10.17 4.25 -38.75
C GLU A 360 10.01 3.47 -40.06
N SER A 361 10.05 4.18 -41.19
CA SER A 361 9.94 3.60 -42.52
C SER A 361 11.05 4.18 -43.38
N SER A 362 12.03 3.34 -43.73
CA SER A 362 13.04 3.67 -44.73
C SER A 362 12.73 2.99 -46.05
N GLN A 363 12.97 3.69 -47.14
CA GLN A 363 12.89 3.13 -48.48
C GLN A 363 14.20 3.43 -49.20
N ASP A 364 15.05 2.41 -49.32
CA ASP A 364 16.27 2.50 -50.10
C ASP A 364 15.97 2.08 -51.53
N MET A 365 16.42 2.88 -52.50
CA MET A 365 16.28 2.57 -53.91
C MET A 365 17.65 2.55 -54.57
N ASP A 366 18.09 1.36 -54.94
CA ASP A 366 19.26 1.16 -55.77
C ASP A 366 18.82 1.19 -57.24
N LYS A 367 19.39 2.07 -58.06
CA LYS A 367 19.09 2.11 -59.50
C LYS A 367 20.37 2.10 -60.33
N VAL A 368 20.35 1.40 -61.45
CA VAL A 368 21.43 1.48 -62.45
C VAL A 368 21.33 2.83 -63.16
N PRO A 369 22.41 3.65 -63.22
CA PRO A 369 22.40 4.93 -63.92
C PRO A 369 21.94 4.77 -65.39
N MET A 370 21.20 5.74 -65.93
CA MET A 370 20.55 5.74 -67.27
C MET A 370 19.44 4.70 -67.48
N LEU A 371 19.68 3.42 -67.21
CA LEU A 371 18.70 2.34 -67.44
C LEU A 371 17.54 2.35 -66.44
N GLY A 372 17.78 2.79 -65.21
CA GLY A 372 16.75 2.88 -64.16
C GLY A 372 15.74 4.02 -64.37
N ASP A 373 16.05 4.99 -65.22
CA ASP A 373 15.19 6.17 -65.50
C ASP A 373 14.37 6.01 -66.80
N MET A 374 14.56 4.91 -67.55
CA MET A 374 13.84 4.66 -68.80
C MET A 374 12.33 4.42 -68.57
N PRO A 375 11.44 5.08 -69.34
CA PRO A 375 10.01 4.76 -69.32
C PRO A 375 9.82 3.29 -69.73
N ILE A 376 8.84 2.61 -69.11
CA ILE A 376 8.47 1.20 -69.34
C ILE A 376 9.52 0.18 -68.84
N LEU A 377 10.80 0.36 -69.15
CA LEU A 377 11.86 -0.62 -68.85
C LEU A 377 12.59 -0.38 -67.52
N GLY A 378 12.56 0.84 -66.95
CA GLY A 378 13.32 1.20 -65.75
C GLY A 378 12.95 0.42 -64.49
N ASN A 379 11.78 -0.22 -64.43
CA ASN A 379 11.37 -1.04 -63.29
C ASN A 379 12.16 -2.35 -63.16
N LEU A 380 12.79 -2.84 -64.24
CA LEU A 380 13.64 -4.03 -64.22
C LEU A 380 15.08 -3.71 -63.77
N PHE A 381 15.46 -2.42 -63.78
CA PHE A 381 16.81 -1.93 -63.48
C PHE A 381 16.87 -1.10 -62.18
N ARG A 382 15.84 -1.20 -61.33
CA ARG A 382 15.79 -0.62 -59.98
C ARG A 382 15.42 -1.68 -58.95
N SER A 383 16.15 -1.71 -57.84
CA SER A 383 15.84 -2.49 -56.66
C SER A 383 15.31 -1.56 -55.58
N LYS A 384 14.18 -1.90 -54.97
CA LYS A 384 13.63 -1.16 -53.83
C LYS A 384 13.72 -2.04 -52.59
N ARG A 385 14.44 -1.59 -51.57
CA ARG A 385 14.43 -2.19 -50.24
C ARG A 385 13.54 -1.34 -49.34
N PHE A 386 12.46 -1.93 -48.87
CA PHE A 386 11.58 -1.31 -47.88
C PHE A 386 11.94 -1.86 -46.51
N GLN A 387 12.28 -0.99 -45.56
CA GLN A 387 12.51 -1.35 -44.17
C GLN A 387 11.49 -0.60 -43.29
N ARG A 388 10.74 -1.33 -42.47
CA ARG A 388 9.76 -0.76 -41.55
C ARG A 388 10.02 -1.30 -40.14
N ASN A 389 10.32 -0.40 -39.21
CA ASN A 389 10.49 -0.69 -37.79
C ASN A 389 9.31 -0.08 -37.02
N GLU A 390 8.61 -0.89 -36.23
CA GLU A 390 7.50 -0.44 -35.38
C GLU A 390 7.78 -0.89 -33.95
N THR A 391 7.94 0.05 -33.02
CA THR A 391 8.20 -0.21 -31.60
C THR A 391 7.15 0.45 -30.72
N GLU A 392 6.74 -0.25 -29.67
CA GLU A 392 5.81 0.24 -28.65
C GLU A 392 6.46 0.17 -27.28
N LEU A 393 6.68 1.33 -26.66
CA LEU A 393 7.15 1.42 -25.28
C LEU A 393 5.96 1.61 -24.34
N VAL A 394 5.90 0.85 -23.26
CA VAL A 394 4.94 1.02 -22.17
C VAL A 394 5.66 1.03 -20.83
N ILE A 395 5.26 1.95 -19.95
CA ILE A 395 5.74 2.02 -18.56
C ILE A 395 4.58 1.63 -17.64
N LEU A 396 4.74 0.53 -16.93
CA LEU A 396 3.75 -0.05 -16.03
C LEU A 396 4.21 0.12 -14.57
N ILE A 397 3.28 0.37 -13.67
CA ILE A 397 3.53 0.38 -12.22
C ILE A 397 2.58 -0.56 -11.49
N THR A 398 3.06 -1.18 -10.42
CA THR A 398 2.25 -2.02 -9.53
C THR A 398 2.68 -1.75 -8.09
N PRO A 399 1.89 -1.00 -7.29
CA PRO A 399 2.18 -0.81 -5.87
C PRO A 399 1.66 -1.98 -5.04
N TYR A 400 2.30 -2.28 -3.92
CA TYR A 400 1.89 -3.26 -2.94
C TYR A 400 2.01 -2.63 -1.55
N LEU A 401 0.93 -2.68 -0.77
CA LEU A 401 1.03 -2.47 0.68
C LEU A 401 1.74 -3.68 1.28
N VAL A 402 2.85 -3.47 1.98
CA VAL A 402 3.72 -4.56 2.47
C VAL A 402 3.98 -4.44 3.96
N GLU A 403 4.05 -5.58 4.64
CA GLU A 403 4.41 -5.68 6.05
C GLU A 403 5.83 -6.23 6.22
N PRO A 404 6.61 -5.69 7.19
CA PRO A 404 7.88 -6.28 7.55
C PRO A 404 7.68 -7.70 8.08
N VAL A 405 8.36 -8.67 7.49
CA VAL A 405 8.36 -10.05 8.00
C VAL A 405 9.09 -10.12 9.34
N LYS A 406 8.52 -10.85 10.30
CA LYS A 406 9.15 -11.10 11.62
C LYS A 406 10.12 -12.28 11.61
N ASP A 407 10.09 -13.11 10.57
CA ASP A 407 10.87 -14.35 10.50
C ASP A 407 12.24 -14.19 9.85
N ARG A 408 13.22 -14.95 10.37
CA ARG A 408 14.65 -14.91 10.00
C ARG A 408 14.98 -15.57 8.65
N VAL A 409 14.06 -16.31 8.05
CA VAL A 409 14.31 -17.00 6.77
C VAL A 409 13.66 -16.20 5.65
N VAL A 410 14.34 -15.13 5.23
CA VAL A 410 13.95 -14.36 4.04
C VAL A 410 14.37 -15.17 2.82
N ALA A 411 13.41 -15.55 1.98
CA ALA A 411 13.71 -16.20 0.71
C ALA A 411 14.56 -15.25 -0.16
N THR A 412 15.75 -15.70 -0.51
CA THR A 412 16.69 -14.95 -1.35
C THR A 412 16.48 -15.30 -2.81
N PRO A 413 16.89 -14.44 -3.77
CA PRO A 413 16.86 -14.79 -5.19
C PRO A 413 17.62 -16.08 -5.53
N LEU A 414 18.62 -16.44 -4.71
CA LEU A 414 19.39 -17.68 -4.84
C LEU A 414 18.55 -18.93 -4.56
N ASP A 415 17.50 -18.83 -3.74
CA ASP A 415 16.62 -19.97 -3.44
C ASP A 415 15.81 -20.38 -4.68
N LYS A 416 15.41 -19.40 -5.52
CA LYS A 416 14.75 -19.68 -6.81
C LYS A 416 15.69 -20.39 -7.77
N GLN A 417 16.96 -19.97 -7.84
CA GLN A 417 17.97 -20.61 -8.68
C GLN A 417 18.31 -22.03 -8.20
N ARG A 418 18.36 -22.25 -6.88
CA ARG A 418 18.59 -23.57 -6.29
C ARG A 418 17.42 -24.52 -6.52
N ALA A 419 16.18 -24.03 -6.40
CA ALA A 419 14.99 -24.81 -6.74
C ALA A 419 14.96 -25.18 -8.24
N ALA A 420 15.29 -24.25 -9.13
CA ALA A 420 15.39 -24.52 -10.57
C ALA A 420 16.52 -25.51 -10.91
N ALA A 421 17.67 -25.43 -10.24
CA ALA A 421 18.78 -26.37 -10.41
C ALA A 421 18.47 -27.77 -9.87
N THR A 422 17.66 -27.87 -8.80
CA THR A 422 17.24 -29.17 -8.24
C THR A 422 16.15 -29.81 -9.11
N ALA A 423 15.28 -29.00 -9.71
CA ALA A 423 14.27 -29.46 -10.66
C ALA A 423 14.88 -29.99 -11.98
N SER A 424 15.96 -29.37 -12.47
CA SER A 424 16.69 -29.86 -13.65
C SER A 424 17.59 -31.07 -13.36
N ALA A 425 17.89 -31.33 -12.09
CA ALA A 425 18.70 -32.47 -11.64
C ALA A 425 17.87 -33.72 -11.28
N SER A 426 16.56 -33.76 -11.54
CA SER A 426 15.79 -35.00 -11.37
C SER A 426 16.40 -36.11 -12.23
N PRO A 427 16.81 -37.26 -11.65
CA PRO A 427 17.43 -38.33 -12.41
C PRO A 427 16.41 -38.87 -13.41
N ARG A 428 16.76 -38.85 -14.70
CA ARG A 428 16.09 -39.65 -15.72
C ARG A 428 16.13 -41.09 -15.22
N THR A 429 14.99 -41.59 -14.74
CA THR A 429 14.81 -43.00 -14.44
C THR A 429 14.85 -43.74 -15.77
N GLY A 430 16.02 -44.24 -16.11
CA GLY A 430 16.27 -45.00 -17.33
C GLY A 430 17.22 -46.14 -17.03
N GLY A 431 16.69 -47.36 -17.07
CA GLY A 431 17.46 -48.58 -17.31
C GLY A 431 18.08 -49.23 -16.08
N ALA A 432 17.49 -50.36 -15.69
CA ALA A 432 18.11 -51.38 -14.84
C ALA A 432 19.48 -51.83 -15.37
N PHE A 433 20.41 -52.13 -14.46
CA PHE A 433 21.53 -53.13 -14.47
C PHE A 433 22.40 -52.75 -13.24
N GLY A 434 22.80 -53.55 -12.25
CA GLY A 434 22.77 -54.98 -11.96
C GLY A 434 24.02 -55.32 -11.13
N PHE A 435 23.84 -55.84 -9.90
CA PHE A 435 24.77 -56.60 -9.02
C PHE A 435 26.05 -55.92 -8.46
N TYR A 436 26.59 -56.21 -7.27
CA TYR A 436 26.56 -57.40 -6.39
C TYR A 436 26.55 -57.06 -4.88
N MET A 437 26.04 -58.02 -4.10
CA MET A 437 26.28 -58.20 -2.65
C MET A 437 27.75 -58.47 -2.32
N ASN A 438 28.26 -57.92 -1.22
CA ASN A 438 28.42 -58.64 0.05
C ASN A 438 28.46 -57.64 1.22
#